data_AF-A0A1E7Z893-F1
#
_entry.id   AF-A0A1E7Z893-F1
#
_cell.length_a   1.000
_cell.length_b   1.000
_cell.length_c   1.000
_cell.angle_alpha   90.00
_cell.angle_beta   90.00
_cell.angle_gamma   90.00
#
_symmetry.space_group_name_H-M   'P 1'
#
loop_
_entity.id
_entity.type
_entity.pdbx_description
1 polymer ?
#
loop_
_entity_poly.entity_id
_entity_poly.type
_entity_poly.pdbx_seq_one_letter_code
_entity_poly.pdbx_strand_id
1 'polypeptide(L)'
;MLHMPMESFDGQDMGVDGLRVGMYENQMEVLFDKALQSVPYAIGVNNHMGSRLTSMFNPMRAFMDILKNRDLFFVDSRTSVKTVAEEAALHAGIPVARRHVFLDHVIQHEAIEREFDRMLLLAREQGVAVAIGHPHKVTMEILQRRLPELREMGIELATVSSLFEPAEPTMMAQQTAETSTEATLVAPN
;
A
#
# COMPACT_ATOMS: atom_id res chain seq x y z
N MET A 1 -5.93 2.35 -7.30
CA MET A 1 -4.83 3.18 -6.77
C MET A 1 -4.17 3.87 -7.94
N LEU A 2 -3.82 5.15 -7.82
CA LEU A 2 -3.05 5.84 -8.85
C LEU A 2 -1.58 5.41 -8.79
N HIS A 3 -1.01 5.00 -9.92
CA HIS A 3 0.41 4.70 -10.03
C HIS A 3 1.14 5.91 -10.63
N MET A 4 1.69 6.77 -9.77
CA MET A 4 2.20 8.09 -10.16
C MET A 4 3.64 8.01 -10.69
N PRO A 5 3.92 8.40 -11.94
CA PRO A 5 5.28 8.46 -12.46
C PRO A 5 6.14 9.50 -11.71
N MET A 6 7.33 9.10 -11.27
CA MET A 6 8.23 9.92 -10.47
C MET A 6 9.70 9.76 -10.88
N GLU A 7 10.47 10.85 -10.84
CA GLU A 7 11.83 10.88 -11.39
C GLU A 7 12.76 9.82 -10.80
N SER A 8 13.47 9.12 -11.68
CA SER A 8 14.50 8.13 -11.35
C SER A 8 15.91 8.66 -11.67
N PHE A 9 16.94 8.05 -11.08
CA PHE A 9 18.34 8.40 -11.35
C PHE A 9 18.82 8.02 -12.75
N ASP A 10 18.26 6.97 -13.32
CA ASP A 10 18.68 6.43 -14.63
C ASP A 10 18.06 7.19 -15.82
N GLY A 11 17.21 8.19 -15.55
CA GLY A 11 16.63 9.04 -16.58
C GLY A 11 15.65 8.32 -17.50
N GLN A 12 15.10 7.18 -17.06
CA GLN A 12 14.01 6.51 -17.78
C GLN A 12 12.85 7.48 -18.03
N ASP A 13 12.25 7.36 -19.21
CA ASP A 13 11.14 8.24 -19.59
C ASP A 13 9.89 7.90 -18.79
N MET A 14 9.33 8.91 -18.15
CA MET A 14 8.10 8.83 -17.34
C MET A 14 6.90 9.43 -18.04
N GLY A 15 7.09 9.90 -19.27
CA GLY A 15 6.15 10.77 -19.95
C GLY A 15 6.15 12.20 -19.41
N VAL A 16 5.22 12.98 -19.97
CA VAL A 16 5.10 14.43 -19.70
C VAL A 16 4.44 14.74 -18.35
N ASP A 17 3.71 13.78 -17.78
CA ASP A 17 2.90 13.97 -16.57
C ASP A 17 3.58 13.44 -15.29
N GLY A 18 4.87 13.06 -15.36
CA GLY A 18 5.62 12.57 -14.21
C GLY A 18 6.16 13.67 -13.30
N LEU A 19 6.17 13.41 -11.99
CA LEU A 19 6.71 14.34 -10.99
C LEU A 19 8.23 14.35 -10.98
N ARG A 20 8.82 15.54 -10.91
CA ARG A 20 10.26 15.76 -11.03
C ARG A 20 10.82 16.59 -9.89
N VAL A 21 12.10 16.40 -9.59
CA VAL A 21 12.83 17.23 -8.65
C VAL A 21 12.92 18.66 -9.21
N GLY A 22 12.65 19.64 -8.36
CA GLY A 22 12.70 21.06 -8.73
C GLY A 22 11.39 21.63 -9.28
N MET A 23 10.33 20.82 -9.40
CA MET A 23 8.98 21.35 -9.63
C MET A 23 8.53 22.22 -8.45
N TYR A 24 7.85 23.32 -8.75
CA TYR A 24 7.12 24.07 -7.75
C TYR A 24 5.87 23.29 -7.31
N GLU A 25 5.42 23.51 -6.07
CA GLU A 25 4.30 22.77 -5.48
C GLU A 25 3.01 22.89 -6.32
N ASN A 26 2.73 24.08 -6.85
CA ASN A 26 1.58 24.30 -7.73
C ASN A 26 1.65 23.52 -9.05
N GLN A 27 2.85 23.31 -9.60
CA GLN A 27 3.05 22.50 -10.81
C GLN A 27 2.82 21.02 -10.49
N MET A 28 3.35 20.56 -9.36
CA MET A 28 3.15 19.20 -8.86
C MET A 28 1.66 18.91 -8.64
N GLU A 29 0.93 19.86 -8.04
CA GLU A 29 -0.50 19.73 -7.80
C GLU A 29 -1.31 19.65 -9.09
N VAL A 30 -1.05 20.53 -10.08
CA VAL A 30 -1.73 20.49 -11.38
C VAL A 30 -1.51 19.16 -12.11
N LEU A 31 -0.27 18.65 -12.13
CA LEU A 31 0.03 17.35 -12.74
C LEU A 31 -0.64 16.21 -11.98
N PHE A 32 -0.62 16.27 -10.65
CA PHE A 32 -1.25 15.27 -9.80
C PHE A 32 -2.76 15.23 -10.03
N ASP A 33 -3.44 16.38 -10.08
CA ASP A 33 -4.89 16.43 -10.31
C ASP A 33 -5.28 15.86 -11.68
N LYS A 34 -4.50 16.18 -12.72
CA LYS A 34 -4.69 15.58 -14.05
C LYS A 34 -4.52 14.06 -14.00
N ALA A 35 -3.48 13.57 -13.32
CA ALA A 35 -3.24 12.14 -13.15
C ALA A 35 -4.37 11.45 -12.36
N LEU A 36 -4.84 12.09 -11.28
CA LEU A 36 -5.91 11.58 -10.44
C LEU A 36 -7.24 11.48 -11.19
N GLN A 37 -7.57 12.47 -12.04
CA GLN A 37 -8.75 12.42 -12.91
C GLN A 37 -8.73 11.25 -13.90
N SER A 38 -7.55 10.76 -14.29
CA SER A 38 -7.41 9.61 -15.19
C SER A 38 -7.72 8.26 -14.52
N VAL A 39 -7.72 8.21 -13.18
CA VAL A 39 -8.01 7.01 -12.38
C VAL A 39 -9.15 7.34 -11.42
N PRO A 40 -10.40 7.40 -11.90
CA PRO A 40 -11.55 7.68 -11.05
C PRO A 40 -11.62 6.66 -9.91
N TYR A 41 -12.02 7.11 -8.71
CA TYR A 41 -12.12 6.31 -7.49
C TYR A 41 -10.77 5.86 -6.87
N ALA A 42 -9.65 6.45 -7.27
CA ALA A 42 -8.39 6.22 -6.56
C ALA A 42 -8.51 6.73 -5.11
N ILE A 43 -8.33 5.81 -4.15
CA ILE A 43 -8.30 6.07 -2.70
C ILE A 43 -6.88 6.16 -2.13
N GLY A 44 -5.87 6.01 -2.99
CA GLY A 44 -4.47 6.07 -2.61
C GLY A 44 -3.55 6.13 -3.81
N VAL A 45 -2.27 6.34 -3.54
CA VAL A 45 -1.22 6.55 -4.54
C VAL A 45 -0.01 5.68 -4.25
N ASN A 46 0.61 5.18 -5.30
CA ASN A 46 1.90 4.51 -5.25
C ASN A 46 2.83 5.12 -6.32
N ASN A 47 4.11 5.27 -6.02
CA ASN A 47 5.10 5.69 -7.02
C ASN A 47 5.39 4.62 -8.08
N HIS A 48 5.40 5.03 -9.35
CA HIS A 48 6.06 4.35 -10.47
C HIS A 48 7.47 4.92 -10.63
N MET A 49 8.49 4.07 -10.68
CA MET A 49 9.89 4.49 -10.64
C MET A 49 10.18 5.32 -9.37
N GLY A 50 10.67 6.55 -9.48
CA GLY A 50 10.81 7.47 -8.36
C GLY A 50 12.12 7.39 -7.60
N SER A 51 13.10 6.58 -8.04
CA SER A 51 14.33 6.36 -7.27
C SER A 51 15.08 7.65 -6.89
N ARG A 52 14.92 8.73 -7.66
CA ARG A 52 15.46 10.06 -7.36
C ARG A 52 14.48 10.90 -6.54
N LEU A 53 13.23 11.07 -7.00
CA LEU A 53 12.27 11.93 -6.30
C LEU A 53 12.00 11.44 -4.87
N THR A 54 11.80 10.13 -4.69
CA THR A 54 11.52 9.54 -3.37
C THR A 54 12.70 9.62 -2.42
N SER A 55 13.92 9.90 -2.90
CA SER A 55 15.09 10.13 -2.05
C SER A 55 15.21 11.57 -1.50
N MET A 56 14.27 12.45 -1.86
CA MET A 56 14.31 13.86 -1.51
C MET A 56 13.16 14.20 -0.55
N PHE A 57 13.48 14.48 0.71
CA PHE A 57 12.47 14.68 1.76
C PHE A 57 11.54 15.88 1.47
N ASN A 58 12.09 17.06 1.15
CA ASN A 58 11.27 18.26 0.95
C ASN A 58 10.27 18.12 -0.22
N PRO A 59 10.67 17.67 -1.43
CA PRO A 59 9.72 17.37 -2.51
C PRO A 59 8.68 16.31 -2.14
N MET A 60 9.09 15.23 -1.45
CA MET A 60 8.13 14.21 -1.03
C MET A 60 7.14 14.74 0.01
N ARG A 61 7.60 15.55 0.98
CA ARG A 61 6.71 16.19 1.96
C ARG A 61 5.65 17.04 1.26
N ALA A 62 6.07 17.91 0.34
CA ALA A 62 5.14 18.72 -0.44
C ALA A 62 4.13 17.85 -1.21
N PHE A 63 4.57 16.73 -1.78
CA PHE A 63 3.67 15.78 -2.41
C PHE A 63 2.68 15.15 -1.41
N MET A 64 3.15 14.75 -0.22
CA MET A 64 2.28 14.19 0.82
C MET A 64 1.25 15.22 1.33
N ASP A 65 1.60 16.50 1.37
CA ASP A 65 0.65 17.57 1.69
C ASP A 65 -0.46 17.69 0.63
N ILE A 66 -0.13 17.52 -0.65
CA ILE A 66 -1.11 17.45 -1.75
C ILE A 66 -2.04 16.23 -1.58
N LEU A 67 -1.50 15.07 -1.21
CA LEU A 67 -2.28 13.85 -0.96
C LEU A 67 -3.21 13.99 0.26
N LYS A 68 -2.71 14.64 1.32
CA LYS A 68 -3.48 14.90 2.55
C LYS A 68 -4.75 15.68 2.27
N ASN A 69 -4.67 16.71 1.43
CA ASN A 69 -5.83 17.54 1.06
C ASN A 69 -6.92 16.79 0.26
N ARG A 70 -6.64 15.54 -0.13
CA ARG A 70 -7.54 14.68 -0.91
C ARG A 70 -7.86 13.36 -0.19
N ASP A 71 -7.50 13.26 1.09
CA ASP A 71 -7.70 12.07 1.94
C ASP A 71 -7.12 10.78 1.34
N LEU A 72 -5.97 10.88 0.67
CA LEU A 72 -5.31 9.75 0.01
C LEU A 72 -4.19 9.17 0.88
N PHE A 73 -4.12 7.83 0.94
CA PHE A 73 -2.95 7.14 1.50
C PHE A 73 -1.83 6.99 0.47
N PHE A 74 -0.61 6.72 0.95
CA PHE A 74 0.55 6.46 0.10
C PHE A 74 1.12 5.05 0.28
N VAL A 75 1.59 4.43 -0.81
CA VAL A 75 2.34 3.17 -0.78
C VAL A 75 3.69 3.36 -1.46
N ASP A 76 4.75 3.35 -0.65
CA ASP A 76 6.12 3.42 -1.14
C ASP A 76 6.51 2.09 -1.79
N SER A 77 6.70 2.09 -3.11
CA SER A 77 7.21 0.95 -3.87
C SER A 77 8.68 0.61 -3.55
N ARG A 78 9.39 1.46 -2.81
CA ARG A 78 10.81 1.30 -2.45
C ARG A 78 11.67 0.90 -3.65
N THR A 79 11.58 1.66 -4.73
CA THR A 79 12.41 1.48 -5.95
C THR A 79 13.88 1.86 -5.73
N SER A 80 14.19 2.45 -4.57
CA SER A 80 15.53 2.74 -4.08
C SER A 80 15.58 2.51 -2.57
N VAL A 81 16.72 2.03 -2.07
CA VAL A 81 16.98 1.94 -0.63
C VAL A 81 17.08 3.30 0.04
N LYS A 82 17.27 4.37 -0.74
CA LYS A 82 17.39 5.76 -0.28
C LYS A 82 16.05 6.48 -0.15
N THR A 83 14.93 5.80 -0.42
CA THR A 83 13.60 6.41 -0.29
C THR A 83 13.35 6.93 1.12
N VAL A 84 12.81 8.14 1.20
CA VAL A 84 12.31 8.81 2.42
C VAL A 84 10.80 9.05 2.32
N ALA A 85 10.12 8.40 1.37
CA ALA A 85 8.70 8.62 1.12
C ALA A 85 7.82 8.18 2.31
N GLU A 86 8.15 7.06 2.96
CA GLU A 86 7.51 6.62 4.21
C GLU A 86 7.66 7.67 5.32
N GLU A 87 8.88 8.18 5.52
CA GLU A 87 9.17 9.22 6.52
C GLU A 87 8.40 10.52 6.23
N ALA A 88 8.37 10.96 4.97
CA ALA A 88 7.63 12.16 4.56
C ALA A 88 6.12 12.03 4.78
N ALA A 89 5.55 10.84 4.52
CA ALA A 89 4.13 10.57 4.73
C ALA A 89 3.76 10.56 6.22
N LEU A 90 4.59 9.92 7.06
CA LEU A 90 4.43 9.95 8.51
C LEU A 90 4.52 11.38 9.05
N HIS A 91 5.45 12.19 8.54
CA HIS A 91 5.57 13.60 8.91
C HIS A 91 4.35 14.43 8.51
N ALA A 92 3.79 14.21 7.31
CA ALA A 92 2.57 14.88 6.85
C ALA A 92 1.31 14.40 7.61
N GLY A 93 1.39 13.24 8.26
CA GLY A 93 0.28 12.61 8.96
C GLY A 93 -0.73 11.96 8.02
N ILE A 94 -0.27 11.42 6.88
CA ILE A 94 -1.12 10.62 5.98
C ILE A 94 -0.88 9.13 6.20
N PRO A 95 -1.88 8.26 5.99
CA PRO A 95 -1.68 6.83 6.08
C PRO A 95 -0.66 6.36 5.04
N VAL A 96 0.27 5.49 5.46
CA VAL A 96 1.34 5.01 4.60
C VAL A 96 1.67 3.55 4.83
N ALA A 97 1.93 2.83 3.74
CA ALA A 97 2.53 1.51 3.76
C ALA A 97 3.77 1.47 2.86
N ARG A 98 4.59 0.45 3.03
CA ARG A 98 5.76 0.21 2.19
C ARG A 98 5.74 -1.20 1.61
N ARG A 99 6.32 -1.36 0.42
CA ARG A 99 6.57 -2.68 -0.16
C ARG A 99 7.62 -3.45 0.67
N HIS A 100 7.33 -4.71 0.96
CA HIS A 100 8.22 -5.67 1.61
C HIS A 100 8.83 -6.65 0.59
N VAL A 101 8.03 -7.04 -0.41
CA VAL A 101 8.40 -8.02 -1.45
C VAL A 101 8.07 -7.48 -2.84
N PHE A 102 8.99 -7.66 -3.80
CA PHE A 102 8.69 -7.49 -5.21
C PHE A 102 8.62 -8.88 -5.85
N LEU A 103 7.43 -9.32 -6.24
CA LEU A 103 7.22 -10.70 -6.66
C LEU A 103 7.96 -11.05 -7.95
N ASP A 104 7.99 -10.13 -8.92
CA ASP A 104 8.40 -10.42 -10.29
C ASP A 104 9.48 -9.49 -10.82
N HIS A 105 10.41 -9.09 -9.95
CA HIS A 105 11.63 -8.41 -10.38
C HIS A 105 12.42 -9.25 -11.41
N VAL A 106 12.40 -10.57 -11.24
CA VAL A 106 12.87 -11.54 -12.25
C VAL A 106 11.66 -12.35 -12.71
N ILE A 107 11.30 -12.21 -13.98
CA ILE A 107 10.10 -12.82 -14.57
C ILE A 107 10.39 -14.29 -14.92
N GLN A 108 10.64 -15.11 -13.90
CA GLN A 108 10.90 -16.55 -13.99
C GLN A 108 10.09 -17.24 -12.90
N HIS A 109 9.54 -18.41 -13.22
CA HIS A 109 8.63 -19.13 -12.34
C HIS A 109 9.24 -19.37 -10.95
N GLU A 110 10.45 -19.93 -10.90
CA GLU A 110 11.15 -20.26 -9.65
C GLU A 110 11.51 -19.01 -8.83
N ALA A 111 11.82 -17.89 -9.49
CA ALA A 111 12.13 -16.64 -8.81
C ALA A 111 10.88 -16.04 -8.15
N ILE A 112 9.75 -16.06 -8.85
CA ILE A 112 8.47 -15.56 -8.33
C ILE A 112 7.95 -16.45 -7.19
N GLU A 113 8.05 -17.78 -7.31
CA GLU A 113 7.71 -18.70 -6.22
C GLU A 113 8.52 -18.40 -4.94
N ARG A 114 9.83 -18.16 -5.10
CA ARG A 114 10.69 -17.82 -3.96
C ARG A 114 10.30 -16.49 -3.31
N GLU A 115 9.96 -15.47 -4.10
CA GLU A 115 9.48 -14.19 -3.55
C GLU A 115 8.09 -14.33 -2.90
N PHE A 116 7.22 -15.20 -3.44
CA PHE A 116 5.94 -15.53 -2.80
C PHE A 116 6.16 -16.18 -1.44
N ASP A 117 7.04 -17.17 -1.33
CA ASP A 117 7.36 -17.82 -0.06
C ASP A 117 7.99 -16.83 0.93
N ARG A 118 8.84 -15.92 0.45
CA ARG A 118 9.39 -14.82 1.24
C ARG A 118 8.29 -13.88 1.75
N MET A 119 7.27 -13.58 0.96
CA MET A 119 6.10 -12.81 1.39
C MET A 119 5.37 -13.51 2.54
N LEU A 120 5.14 -14.82 2.44
CA LEU A 120 4.47 -15.58 3.51
C LEU A 120 5.28 -15.58 4.81
N LEU A 121 6.60 -15.74 4.71
CA LEU A 121 7.49 -15.68 5.87
C LEU A 121 7.39 -14.31 6.56
N LEU A 122 7.51 -13.21 5.79
CA LEU A 122 7.42 -11.86 6.33
C LEU A 122 6.05 -11.58 6.96
N ALA A 123 4.96 -12.06 6.35
CA ALA A 123 3.61 -11.91 6.91
C ALA A 123 3.49 -12.60 8.27
N ARG A 124 4.10 -13.78 8.44
CA ARG A 124 4.11 -14.51 9.72
C ARG A 124 4.96 -13.83 10.78
N GLU A 125 6.12 -13.30 10.40
CA GLU A 125 7.05 -12.66 11.34
C GLU A 125 6.59 -11.27 11.78
N GLN A 126 5.94 -10.53 10.89
CA GLN A 126 5.63 -9.10 11.07
C GLN A 126 4.13 -8.84 11.26
N GLY A 127 3.29 -9.86 11.10
CA GLY A 127 1.82 -9.75 11.09
C GLY A 127 1.24 -9.22 9.77
N VAL A 128 2.04 -8.51 8.97
CA VAL A 128 1.64 -7.97 7.67
C VAL A 128 2.80 -8.04 6.68
N ALA A 129 2.50 -8.34 5.42
CA ALA A 129 3.44 -8.16 4.31
C ALA A 129 2.73 -7.56 3.10
N VAL A 130 3.29 -6.48 2.58
CA VAL A 130 2.84 -5.85 1.32
C VAL A 130 3.75 -6.32 0.20
N ALA A 131 3.19 -7.08 -0.74
CA ALA A 131 3.86 -7.48 -1.97
C ALA A 131 3.35 -6.66 -3.15
N ILE A 132 4.26 -6.34 -4.08
CA ILE A 132 3.92 -5.72 -5.36
C ILE A 132 4.41 -6.65 -6.47
N GLY A 133 3.62 -6.77 -7.53
CA GLY A 133 3.98 -7.48 -8.75
C GLY A 133 3.25 -6.85 -9.94
N HIS A 134 3.65 -7.22 -11.14
CA HIS A 134 3.06 -6.80 -12.39
C HIS A 134 2.18 -7.90 -12.99
N PRO A 135 1.26 -7.57 -13.90
CA PRO A 135 0.35 -8.55 -14.50
C PRO A 135 1.04 -9.37 -15.61
N HIS A 136 2.26 -9.85 -15.37
CA HIS A 136 2.92 -10.81 -16.26
C HIS A 136 2.22 -12.16 -16.19
N LYS A 137 2.18 -12.88 -17.31
CA LYS A 137 1.52 -14.18 -17.41
C LYS A 137 1.96 -15.15 -16.31
N VAL A 138 3.29 -15.28 -16.11
CA VAL A 138 3.87 -16.18 -15.10
C VAL A 138 3.48 -15.75 -13.68
N THR A 139 3.50 -14.45 -13.37
CA THR A 139 3.06 -13.91 -12.07
C THR A 139 1.60 -14.26 -11.81
N MET A 140 0.73 -14.08 -12.80
CA MET A 140 -0.71 -14.37 -12.67
C MET A 140 -0.98 -15.86 -12.47
N GLU A 141 -0.29 -16.75 -13.19
CA GLU A 141 -0.42 -18.21 -13.05
C GLU A 141 -0.05 -18.67 -11.63
N ILE A 142 1.04 -18.16 -11.07
CA ILE A 142 1.47 -18.47 -9.71
C ILE A 142 0.46 -17.95 -8.69
N LEU A 143 0.02 -16.69 -8.82
CA LEU A 143 -0.95 -16.10 -7.89
C LEU A 143 -2.29 -16.86 -7.92
N GLN A 144 -2.79 -17.22 -9.10
CA GLN A 144 -4.03 -18.02 -9.22
C GLN A 144 -3.93 -19.37 -8.51
N ARG A 145 -2.75 -20.00 -8.53
CA ARG A 145 -2.51 -21.28 -7.87
C ARG A 145 -2.30 -21.14 -6.36
N ARG A 146 -1.50 -20.17 -5.93
CA ARG A 146 -1.02 -20.05 -4.54
C ARG A 146 -1.97 -19.27 -3.62
N LEU A 147 -2.68 -18.25 -4.12
CA LEU A 147 -3.57 -17.44 -3.28
C LEU A 147 -4.68 -18.25 -2.57
N PRO A 148 -5.31 -19.28 -3.18
CA PRO A 148 -6.27 -20.14 -2.48
C PRO A 148 -5.70 -20.87 -1.25
N GLU A 149 -4.40 -21.17 -1.26
CA GLU A 149 -3.71 -21.91 -0.20
C GLU A 149 -3.55 -21.07 1.08
N LEU A 150 -3.63 -19.74 0.98
CA LEU A 150 -3.36 -18.82 2.11
C LEU A 150 -4.25 -19.09 3.33
N ARG A 151 -5.54 -19.39 3.10
CA ARG A 151 -6.50 -19.64 4.17
C ARG A 151 -6.14 -20.87 5.00
N GLU A 152 -5.69 -21.94 4.36
CA GLU A 152 -5.21 -23.16 5.04
C GLU A 152 -3.92 -22.90 5.82
N MET A 153 -3.12 -21.92 5.38
CA MET A 153 -1.91 -21.46 6.05
C MET A 153 -2.17 -20.44 7.17
N GLY A 154 -3.44 -20.09 7.45
CA GLY A 154 -3.81 -19.08 8.45
C GLY A 154 -3.45 -17.65 8.05
N ILE A 155 -3.30 -17.38 6.75
CA ILE A 155 -2.96 -16.07 6.19
C ILE A 155 -4.17 -15.52 5.44
N GLU A 156 -4.54 -14.28 5.74
CA GLU A 156 -5.62 -13.58 5.06
C GLU A 156 -5.06 -12.68 3.95
N LEU A 157 -5.64 -12.77 2.76
CA LEU A 157 -5.39 -11.80 1.69
C LEU A 157 -6.31 -10.60 1.91
N ALA A 158 -5.73 -9.45 2.22
CA ALA A 158 -6.45 -8.21 2.45
C ALA A 158 -6.11 -7.13 1.40
N THR A 159 -6.98 -6.13 1.27
CA THR A 159 -6.67 -4.93 0.47
C THR A 159 -5.67 -4.05 1.22
N VAL A 160 -4.86 -3.28 0.50
CA VAL A 160 -3.90 -2.36 1.15
C VAL A 160 -4.62 -1.28 1.99
N SER A 161 -5.83 -0.88 1.61
CA SER A 161 -6.60 0.12 2.37
C SER A 161 -7.01 -0.36 3.76
N SER A 162 -7.24 -1.67 3.94
CA SER A 162 -7.59 -2.26 5.23
C SER A 162 -6.53 -2.04 6.31
N LEU A 163 -5.27 -1.78 5.92
CA LEU A 163 -4.19 -1.43 6.85
C LEU A 163 -4.40 -0.09 7.56
N PHE A 164 -5.31 0.74 7.04
CA PHE A 164 -5.59 2.09 7.54
C PHE A 164 -7.00 2.23 8.10
N GLU A 165 -7.82 1.18 7.97
CA GLU A 165 -9.14 1.12 8.58
C GLU A 165 -8.97 0.81 10.09
N PRO A 166 -9.81 1.38 10.97
CA PRO A 166 -9.84 0.96 12.36
C PRO A 166 -10.15 -0.54 12.38
N ALA A 167 -9.38 -1.33 13.12
CA ALA A 167 -9.70 -2.74 13.31
C ALA A 167 -11.16 -2.86 13.76
N GLU A 168 -12.00 -3.52 12.98
CA GLU A 168 -13.34 -3.83 13.45
C GLU A 168 -13.18 -4.61 14.76
N PRO A 169 -13.90 -4.24 15.83
CA PRO A 169 -13.90 -5.04 17.05
C PRO A 169 -14.35 -6.44 16.66
N THR A 170 -13.40 -7.37 16.65
CA THR A 170 -13.63 -8.75 16.29
C THR A 170 -14.81 -9.25 17.12
N MET A 171 -15.90 -9.66 16.46
CA MET A 171 -17.06 -10.29 17.08
C MET A 171 -16.71 -11.70 17.63
N MET A 172 -15.70 -11.79 18.47
CA MET A 172 -15.37 -12.97 19.27
C MET A 172 -15.46 -12.71 20.78
N ALA A 173 -15.84 -11.50 21.20
CA ALA A 173 -16.02 -11.16 22.61
C ALA A 173 -17.46 -11.36 23.15
N GLN A 174 -18.40 -11.88 22.36
CA GLN A 174 -19.81 -12.06 22.79
C GLN A 174 -20.27 -13.52 23.00
N GLN A 175 -19.37 -14.50 23.01
CA GLN A 175 -19.76 -15.91 23.28
C GLN A 175 -19.18 -16.54 24.56
N THR A 176 -18.59 -15.77 25.48
CA THR A 176 -18.11 -16.30 26.77
C THR A 176 -18.80 -15.70 28.00
N ALA A 177 -19.98 -15.09 27.84
CA ALA A 177 -20.75 -14.55 28.97
C ALA A 177 -22.23 -14.97 28.95
N GLU A 178 -22.50 -16.26 28.75
CA GLU A 178 -23.79 -16.85 29.14
C GLU A 178 -23.55 -18.08 30.01
N THR A 179 -23.16 -17.84 31.26
CA THR A 179 -23.51 -18.76 32.36
C THR A 179 -23.95 -17.94 33.57
N SER A 180 -25.17 -18.24 34.02
CA SER A 180 -25.73 -17.99 35.35
C SER A 180 -25.79 -16.56 35.88
N THR A 181 -26.99 -15.95 35.90
CA THR A 181 -27.77 -15.80 37.14
C THR A 181 -29.22 -15.38 36.84
N GLU A 182 -30.16 -16.06 37.50
CA GLU A 182 -31.56 -15.63 37.64
C GLU A 182 -31.66 -14.33 38.45
N ALA A 183 -32.59 -13.43 38.08
CA ALA A 183 -33.70 -12.94 38.92
C ALA A 183 -34.20 -11.50 38.57
N THR A 184 -35.48 -11.46 38.15
CA THR A 184 -36.54 -10.49 38.50
C THR A 184 -36.65 -9.10 37.83
N LEU A 185 -37.86 -8.89 37.29
CA LEU A 185 -38.56 -7.68 36.80
C LEU A 185 -38.48 -6.42 37.69
N VAL A 186 -38.55 -5.22 37.07
CA VAL A 186 -39.54 -4.12 37.29
C VAL A 186 -39.56 -3.16 36.07
N ALA A 187 -40.74 -2.68 35.66
CA ALA A 187 -41.00 -1.53 34.76
C ALA A 187 -41.80 -0.44 35.55
N PRO A 188 -42.17 0.75 35.03
CA PRO A 188 -41.70 1.54 33.89
C PRO A 188 -41.32 3.00 34.28
N ASN A 189 -40.61 3.68 33.37
CA ASN A 189 -40.94 5.01 32.83
C ASN A 189 -40.07 5.25 31.59
#